data_AF-A0A382XGB8-F1
#
_entry.id   AF-A0A382XGB8-F1
#
_cell.length_a   1.000
_cell.length_b   1.000
_cell.length_c   1.000
_cell.angle_alpha   90.00
_cell.angle_beta   90.00
_cell.angle_gamma   90.00
#
_symmetry.space_group_name_H-M   'P 1'
#
loop_
_entity.id
_entity.type
_entity.pdbx_description
1 polymer ?
#
loop_
_entity_poly.entity_id
_entity_poly.type
_entity_poly.pdbx_seq_one_letter_code
_entity_poly.pdbx_strand_id
1 'polypeptide(L)'
;MDERFTHPYWENLKQNFRDNKWPTACRKCERMEDNKQQSHRQVAVRTFKLKNEEQVLEQFGDRPPVLQLDVRPNNKCNLMCRMCTPVDSSLIAEHAGESQTLVELYGERDIADG
;
A
#
# COMPACT_ATOMS: atom_id res chain seq x y z
N MET A 1 7.26 18.61 -12.38
CA MET A 1 6.73 18.21 -11.06
C MET A 1 5.20 18.19 -11.08
N ASP A 2 4.53 19.19 -11.67
CA ASP A 2 3.05 19.28 -11.71
C ASP A 2 2.34 18.22 -12.56
N GLU A 3 2.98 17.73 -13.63
CA GLU A 3 2.41 16.73 -14.55
C GLU A 3 1.99 15.43 -13.85
N ARG A 4 2.59 15.10 -12.70
CA ARG A 4 2.16 13.93 -11.91
C ARG A 4 0.71 14.08 -11.44
N PHE A 5 0.29 15.28 -11.04
CA PHE A 5 -1.03 15.48 -10.44
C PHE A 5 -2.11 15.54 -11.50
N THR A 6 -1.76 15.94 -12.71
CA THR A 6 -2.66 16.00 -13.87
C THR A 6 -2.63 14.74 -14.73
N HIS A 7 -1.76 13.76 -14.40
CA HIS A 7 -1.71 12.50 -15.12
C HIS A 7 -3.05 11.75 -15.00
N PRO A 8 -3.58 11.16 -16.08
CA PRO A 8 -4.92 10.54 -16.09
C PRO A 8 -5.14 9.52 -14.96
N TYR A 9 -4.10 8.79 -14.59
CA TYR A 9 -4.13 7.86 -13.46
C TYR A 9 -4.54 8.53 -12.13
N TRP A 10 -3.93 9.68 -11.79
CA TRP A 10 -4.19 10.37 -10.53
C TRP A 10 -5.56 11.02 -10.51
N GLU A 11 -5.98 11.63 -11.63
CA GLU A 11 -7.32 12.19 -11.77
C GLU A 11 -8.40 11.10 -11.68
N ASN A 12 -8.18 9.94 -12.31
CA ASN A 12 -9.10 8.81 -12.18
C ASN A 12 -9.17 8.28 -10.74
N LEU A 13 -8.04 8.19 -10.05
CA LEU A 13 -8.00 7.78 -8.65
C LEU A 13 -8.80 8.74 -7.76
N LYS A 14 -8.62 10.05 -7.93
CA LYS A 14 -9.40 11.08 -7.21
C LYS A 14 -10.90 10.95 -7.52
N GLN A 15 -11.25 10.79 -8.80
CA GLN A 15 -12.64 10.68 -9.22
C GLN A 15 -13.34 9.44 -8.66
N ASN A 16 -12.66 8.28 -8.64
CA ASN A 16 -13.24 7.07 -8.05
C ASN A 16 -13.66 7.30 -6.59
N PHE A 17 -12.82 7.94 -5.78
CA PHE A 17 -13.18 8.24 -4.40
C PHE A 17 -14.34 9.25 -4.28
N ARG A 18 -14.39 10.28 -5.14
CA ARG A 18 -15.53 11.22 -5.18
C ARG A 18 -16.83 10.53 -5.56
N ASP A 19 -16.76 9.50 -6.40
CA ASP A 19 -17.89 8.67 -6.81
C ASP A 19 -18.22 7.54 -5.81
N ASN A 20 -17.57 7.52 -4.63
CA ASN A 20 -17.67 6.45 -3.62
C ASN A 20 -17.31 5.05 -4.15
N LYS A 21 -16.38 4.98 -5.10
CA LYS A 21 -15.86 3.73 -5.68
C LYS A 21 -14.42 3.49 -5.20
N TRP A 22 -14.12 2.23 -4.89
CA TRP A 22 -12.75 1.83 -4.56
C TRP A 22 -11.90 1.72 -5.83
N PRO A 23 -10.77 2.45 -5.93
CA PRO A 23 -9.82 2.24 -7.00
C PRO A 23 -9.09 0.91 -6.81
N THR A 24 -8.67 0.30 -7.93
CA THR A 24 -7.99 -0.99 -7.94
C THR A 24 -6.71 -1.00 -7.09
N ALA A 25 -6.01 0.13 -7.01
CA ALA A 25 -4.82 0.30 -6.18
C ALA A 25 -5.10 0.20 -4.66
N CYS A 26 -6.35 0.37 -4.22
CA CYS A 26 -6.73 0.38 -2.80
C CYS A 26 -7.48 -0.87 -2.34
N ARG A 27 -7.57 -1.93 -3.15
CA ARG A 27 -8.28 -3.18 -2.80
C ARG A 27 -7.85 -3.79 -1.46
N LYS A 28 -6.58 -3.67 -1.09
CA LYS A 28 -6.09 -4.14 0.21
C LYS A 28 -6.76 -3.39 1.35
N CYS A 29 -6.90 -2.07 1.24
CA CYS A 29 -7.60 -1.25 2.23
C CYS A 29 -9.09 -1.60 2.28
N GLU A 30 -9.74 -1.73 1.12
CA GLU A 30 -11.15 -2.16 1.01
C GLU A 30 -11.38 -3.48 1.77
N ARG A 31 -10.63 -4.53 1.44
CA ARG A 31 -10.73 -5.85 2.10
C ARG A 31 -10.48 -5.77 3.61
N MET A 32 -9.53 -4.94 4.05
CA MET A 32 -9.27 -4.76 5.48
C MET A 32 -10.47 -4.11 6.18
N GLU A 33 -11.02 -3.03 5.60
CA GLU A 33 -12.17 -2.32 6.15
C GLU A 33 -13.43 -3.22 6.15
N ASP A 34 -13.66 -4.01 5.10
CA ASP A 34 -14.75 -5.00 5.02
C ASP A 34 -14.65 -6.06 6.12
N ASN A 35 -13.42 -6.47 6.45
CA ASN A 35 -13.13 -7.40 7.55
C ASN A 35 -13.08 -6.72 8.93
N LYS A 36 -13.55 -5.46 9.05
CA LYS A 36 -13.53 -4.66 10.29
C LYS A 36 -12.12 -4.44 10.85
N GLN A 37 -11.09 -4.55 10.01
CA GLN A 37 -9.71 -4.24 10.36
C GLN A 37 -9.39 -2.79 10.00
N GLN A 38 -8.39 -2.23 10.67
CA GLN A 38 -7.96 -0.86 10.41
C GLN A 38 -7.07 -0.80 9.16
N SER A 39 -7.48 -0.07 8.13
CA SER A 39 -6.67 0.13 6.92
C SER A 39 -5.59 1.18 7.11
N HIS A 40 -4.60 1.17 6.21
CA HIS A 40 -3.54 2.19 6.19
C HIS A 40 -4.12 3.62 6.08
N ARG A 41 -5.20 3.79 5.30
CA ARG A 41 -5.90 5.07 5.17
C ARG A 41 -6.47 5.53 6.51
N GLN A 42 -7.16 4.66 7.24
CA GLN A 42 -7.73 5.00 8.55
C GLN A 42 -6.65 5.26 9.60
N VAL A 43 -5.52 4.53 9.55
CA VAL A 43 -4.34 4.82 10.38
C VAL A 43 -3.81 6.22 10.06
N ALA A 44 -3.61 6.57 8.80
CA ALA A 44 -3.12 7.89 8.40
C ALA A 44 -4.04 9.02 8.89
N VAL A 45 -5.35 8.89 8.67
CA VAL A 45 -6.36 9.86 9.16
C VAL A 45 -6.25 10.07 10.67
N ARG A 46 -6.12 8.99 11.45
CA ARG A 46 -5.96 9.06 12.90
C ARG A 46 -4.63 9.71 13.31
N THR A 47 -3.52 9.27 12.71
CA THR A 47 -2.17 9.76 13.02
C THR A 47 -2.04 11.26 12.77
N PHE A 48 -2.58 11.74 11.64
CA PHE A 48 -2.55 13.15 11.27
C PHE A 48 -3.74 13.95 11.83
N LYS A 49 -4.61 13.32 12.64
CA LYS A 49 -5.79 13.95 13.27
C LYS A 49 -6.72 14.68 12.28
N LEU A 50 -6.85 14.11 11.08
CA LEU A 50 -7.64 14.66 9.99
C LEU A 50 -9.12 14.36 10.25
N LYS A 51 -9.99 15.37 10.22
CA LYS A 51 -11.44 15.21 10.50
C LYS A 51 -12.31 15.30 9.25
N ASN A 52 -11.89 16.04 8.24
CA ASN A 52 -12.60 16.24 6.99
C ASN A 52 -11.62 16.53 5.84
N GLU A 53 -12.13 16.54 4.60
CA GLU A 53 -11.33 16.82 3.40
C GLU A 53 -10.72 18.23 3.41
N GLU A 54 -11.43 19.22 3.93
CA GLU A 54 -10.96 20.61 4.02
C GLU A 54 -9.66 20.72 4.82
N GLN A 55 -9.57 20.03 5.97
CA GLN A 55 -8.34 19.97 6.76
C GLN A 55 -7.19 19.26 6.04
N VAL A 56 -7.49 18.25 5.22
CA VAL A 56 -6.48 17.59 4.40
C VAL A 56 -5.91 18.57 3.38
N LEU A 57 -6.79 19.30 2.69
CA LEU A 57 -6.39 20.28 1.68
C LEU A 57 -5.68 21.49 2.29
N GLU A 58 -6.09 21.95 3.48
CA GLU A 58 -5.39 23.02 4.20
C GLU A 58 -3.98 22.59 4.60
N GLN A 59 -3.82 21.37 5.11
CA GLN A 59 -2.54 20.88 5.62
C GLN A 59 -1.58 20.44 4.51
N PHE A 60 -2.08 19.83 3.44
CA PHE A 60 -1.25 19.18 2.42
C PHE A 60 -1.40 19.79 1.02
N GLY A 61 -2.44 20.60 0.78
CA GLY A 61 -2.81 21.08 -0.55
C GLY A 61 -3.35 19.96 -1.45
N ASP A 62 -3.85 20.34 -2.63
CA ASP A 62 -4.25 19.38 -3.68
C ASP A 62 -3.06 18.78 -4.44
N ARG A 63 -1.86 19.36 -4.24
CA ARG A 63 -0.60 18.99 -4.89
C ARG A 63 0.53 18.88 -3.85
N PRO A 64 0.44 17.93 -2.91
CA PRO A 64 1.43 17.82 -1.84
C PRO A 64 2.82 17.50 -2.39
N PRO A 65 3.89 18.09 -1.86
CA PRO A 65 5.25 17.75 -2.25
C PRO A 65 5.57 16.29 -1.91
N VAL A 66 6.45 15.67 -2.68
CA VAL A 66 6.99 14.35 -2.31
C VAL A 66 7.93 14.51 -1.13
N LEU A 67 7.53 13.99 0.02
CA LEU A 67 8.38 14.00 1.21
C LEU A 67 9.37 12.82 1.22
N GLN A 68 8.94 11.67 0.73
CA GLN A 68 9.76 10.46 0.66
C GLN A 68 9.34 9.63 -0.56
N LEU A 69 10.33 9.04 -1.22
CA LEU A 69 10.13 8.09 -2.31
C LEU A 69 11.04 6.89 -2.06
N ASP A 70 10.43 5.72 -1.91
CA ASP A 70 11.13 4.44 -1.84
C ASP A 70 10.97 3.74 -3.20
N VAL A 71 12.09 3.53 -3.90
CA VAL A 71 12.12 2.83 -5.19
C VAL A 71 12.96 1.58 -5.04
N ARG A 72 12.33 0.42 -5.18
CA ARG A 72 12.98 -0.89 -5.15
C ARG A 72 12.96 -1.46 -6.58
N PRO A 73 14.05 -1.38 -7.35
CA PRO A 73 14.05 -1.74 -8.76
C PRO A 73 13.91 -3.26 -9.01
N ASN A 74 14.24 -4.09 -8.02
CA ASN A 74 13.95 -5.52 -8.01
C ASN A 74 13.93 -6.04 -6.57
N ASN A 75 13.44 -7.26 -6.40
CA ASN A 75 13.47 -8.02 -5.15
C ASN A 75 14.47 -9.19 -5.21
N LYS A 76 15.41 -9.19 -6.17
CA LYS A 76 16.38 -10.28 -6.34
C LYS A 76 17.32 -10.27 -5.13
N CYS A 77 17.15 -11.25 -4.27
CA CYS A 77 17.88 -11.35 -3.01
C CYS A 77 18.42 -12.77 -2.84
N ASN A 78 19.67 -12.89 -2.37
CA ASN A 78 20.32 -14.17 -2.08
C ASN A 78 20.24 -14.54 -0.58
N LEU A 79 19.44 -13.81 0.20
CA LEU A 79 19.26 -14.00 1.63
C LEU A 79 17.78 -14.20 1.98
N MET A 80 17.53 -14.97 3.03
CA MET A 80 16.20 -15.20 3.62
C MET A 80 16.12 -14.59 5.03
N CYS A 81 16.34 -13.27 5.10
CA CYS A 81 16.30 -12.56 6.39
C CYS A 81 14.89 -12.64 6.99
N ARG A 82 14.79 -12.96 8.29
CA ARG A 82 13.50 -13.07 9.02
C ARG A 82 12.64 -11.81 8.97
N MET A 83 13.24 -10.64 8.70
CA MET A 83 12.54 -9.36 8.60
C MET A 83 12.00 -9.06 7.20
N CYS A 84 12.44 -9.79 6.17
CA CYS A 84 12.00 -9.63 4.80
C CYS A 84 10.70 -10.41 4.56
N THR A 85 9.86 -9.89 3.68
CA THR A 85 8.66 -10.56 3.18
C THR A 85 8.94 -11.19 1.80
N PRO A 86 8.07 -12.08 1.29
CA PRO A 86 8.18 -12.62 -0.08
C PRO A 86 8.31 -11.54 -1.16
N VAL A 87 7.61 -10.40 -0.99
CA VAL A 87 7.67 -9.27 -1.92
C VAL A 87 9.07 -8.65 -1.99
N ASP A 88 9.83 -8.68 -0.90
CA ASP A 88 11.15 -8.04 -0.77
C ASP A 88 12.32 -8.99 -1.03
N SER A 89 12.07 -10.29 -1.12
CA SER A 89 13.10 -11.31 -1.38
C SER A 89 12.56 -12.41 -2.27
N SER A 90 13.07 -12.47 -3.50
CA SER A 90 12.75 -13.50 -4.48
C SER A 90 12.98 -14.92 -3.95
N LEU A 91 14.00 -15.11 -3.11
CA LEU A 91 14.32 -16.42 -2.54
C LEU A 91 13.30 -16.82 -1.46
N ILE A 92 12.80 -15.86 -0.67
CA ILE A 92 11.69 -16.15 0.25
C ILE A 92 10.43 -16.47 -0.55
N ALA A 93 10.11 -15.71 -1.60
CA ALA A 93 8.95 -15.97 -2.45
C ALA A 93 8.97 -17.38 -3.07
N GLU A 94 10.13 -17.82 -3.55
CA GLU A 94 10.32 -19.18 -4.10
C GLU A 94 10.03 -20.27 -3.06
N HIS A 95 10.54 -20.12 -1.84
CA HIS A 95 10.50 -21.18 -0.82
C HIS A 95 9.40 -21.06 0.22
N ALA A 96 8.61 -19.98 0.22
CA ALA A 96 7.66 -19.70 1.31
C ALA A 96 6.57 -20.79 1.46
N GLY A 97 6.25 -21.53 0.39
CA GLY A 97 5.31 -22.66 0.41
C GLY A 97 5.93 -24.01 0.80
N GLU A 98 7.25 -24.10 0.94
CA GLU A 98 7.96 -25.40 1.10
C GLU A 98 8.16 -25.81 2.57
N SER A 99 8.01 -24.89 3.51
CA SER A 99 8.19 -25.15 4.93
C SER A 99 7.00 -24.65 5.72
N GLN A 100 6.48 -25.51 6.60
CA GLN A 100 5.41 -25.18 7.54
C GLN A 100 5.72 -23.91 8.34
N THR A 101 6.99 -23.72 8.74
CA THR A 101 7.43 -22.52 9.47
C THR A 101 7.34 -21.25 8.61
N LEU A 102 7.65 -21.34 7.31
CA LEU A 102 7.56 -20.19 6.41
C LEU A 102 6.10 -19.86 6.09
N VAL A 103 5.26 -20.88 5.91
CA VAL A 103 3.81 -20.73 5.75
C VAL A 103 3.18 -20.07 6.98
N GLU A 104 3.61 -20.45 8.19
CA GLU A 104 3.13 -19.82 9.42
C GLU A 104 3.58 -18.36 9.56
N LEU A 105 4.81 -18.03 9.15
CA LEU A 105 5.38 -16.68 9.27
C LEU A 105 4.78 -15.69 8.28
N TYR A 106 4.57 -16.10 7.03
CA TYR A 106 4.16 -15.21 5.94
C TYR A 106 2.69 -15.39 5.56
N GLY A 107 2.04 -16.48 5.99
CA GLY A 107 0.68 -16.83 5.60
C GLY A 107 0.55 -17.13 4.11
N GLU A 108 -0.49 -17.85 3.69
CA GLU A 108 -0.73 -18.15 2.26
C GLU A 108 -0.89 -16.88 1.40
N ARG A 109 -1.29 -15.76 2.01
CA ARG A 109 -1.60 -14.51 1.34
C ARG A 109 -0.37 -13.72 0.91
N ASP A 110 0.66 -13.60 1.76
CA ASP A 110 1.84 -12.81 1.40
C ASP A 110 2.72 -13.55 0.38
N ILE A 111 2.47 -14.86 0.18
CA ILE A 111 3.06 -15.71 -0.87
C ILE A 111 2.40 -15.43 -2.23
N ALA A 112 1.10 -15.14 -2.26
CA ALA A 112 0.32 -14.97 -3.49
C ALA A 112 0.41 -13.56 -4.12
N ASP A 113 0.85 -12.56 -3.34
CA ASP A 113 1.05 -11.18 -3.79
C ASP A 113 2.50 -10.90 -4.24
N GLY A 114 3.37 -11.92 -4.28
CA GLY A 114 4.77 -11.88 -4.71
C GLY A 114 5.00 -12.39 -6.12
#